data_AF-A0A2G8LID5-F1
#
_entry.id   AF-A0A2G8LID5-F1
#
_cell.length_a   1.000
_cell.length_b   1.000
_cell.length_c   1.000
_cell.angle_alpha   90.00
_cell.angle_beta   90.00
_cell.angle_gamma   90.00
#
_symmetry.space_group_name_H-M   'P 1'
#
loop_
_entity.id
_entity.type
_entity.pdbx_description
1 polymer ?
#
loop_
_entity_poly.entity_id
_entity_poly.type
_entity_poly.pdbx_seq_one_letter_code
_entity_poly.pdbx_strand_id
1 'polypeptide(L)'
;MPYENILEEKKKGFHNLKEADILQAASVSQLFLIFSQTEEDEEEKSDLSETSDTDAEVNYSLSTDVHFTSTRMASVVFVKRGPIVDAEKSIAGQVRVINLSDGSPFEILHAYVSNAVSPFFKSYVKATGKVDRDGDKMAPSVEKKIVELEMGLLHLQQNIDIPDVSLGIHPVITTMIRKCEDEGRKPKVIDFADKAEDSTFLNTLQTGVGRWIREIQKVTKLDRDPGSGTALQEISFWLNLERALIKIQEKRESLEVALTLEVLKHGKRFHATVSFDTDTGLKQALATVADYSPLMKDFPLDDLLAATELDRIRLAILAIFMHLRKIRNTKYPIQRALRLIEAISRI
;
A
#
# COMPACT_ATOMS: atom_id res chain seq x y z
N MET A 1 51.21 7.63 -14.18
CA MET A 1 50.15 8.09 -15.11
C MET A 1 48.99 7.07 -15.19
N PRO A 2 48.14 6.89 -14.14
CA PRO A 2 46.85 6.22 -14.32
C PRO A 2 45.62 7.05 -13.87
N TYR A 3 45.81 8.26 -13.32
CA TYR A 3 44.70 9.07 -12.79
C TYR A 3 44.00 9.97 -13.82
N GLU A 4 44.60 10.21 -15.00
CA GLU A 4 43.98 11.02 -16.06
C GLU A 4 42.96 10.23 -16.89
N ASN A 5 43.16 8.92 -17.10
CA ASN A 5 42.25 8.08 -17.89
C ASN A 5 40.87 7.87 -17.22
N ILE A 6 40.82 7.81 -15.89
CA ILE A 6 39.55 7.61 -15.14
C ILE A 6 38.64 8.85 -15.25
N LEU A 7 39.22 10.04 -15.41
CA LEU A 7 38.47 11.29 -15.64
C LEU A 7 37.99 11.43 -17.09
N GLU A 8 38.72 10.88 -18.06
CA GLU A 8 38.28 10.86 -19.47
C GLU A 8 37.18 9.83 -19.73
N GLU A 9 37.21 8.66 -19.08
CA GLU A 9 36.13 7.67 -19.21
C GLU A 9 34.84 8.12 -18.51
N LYS A 10 34.93 8.75 -17.34
CA LYS A 10 33.75 9.36 -16.70
C LYS A 10 33.15 10.50 -17.52
N LYS A 11 33.94 11.20 -18.36
CA LYS A 11 33.43 12.22 -19.29
C LYS A 11 32.61 11.63 -20.45
N LYS A 12 32.83 10.38 -20.86
CA LYS A 12 32.08 9.75 -21.95
C LYS A 12 30.60 9.54 -21.60
N GLY A 13 30.26 9.26 -20.34
CA GLY A 13 28.86 9.17 -19.88
C GLY A 13 28.11 10.51 -19.90
N PHE A 14 28.83 11.63 -19.75
CA PHE A 14 28.26 12.98 -19.86
C PHE A 14 28.04 13.44 -21.31
N HIS A 15 28.59 12.75 -22.31
CA HIS A 15 28.51 13.17 -23.71
C HIS A 15 27.10 13.05 -24.31
N ASN A 16 26.19 12.34 -23.65
CA ASN A 16 24.78 12.24 -24.04
C ASN A 16 23.88 13.33 -23.43
N LEU A 17 24.39 14.18 -22.54
CA LEU A 17 23.67 15.36 -22.05
C LEU A 17 23.84 16.48 -23.07
N LYS A 18 22.80 16.77 -23.85
CA LYS A 18 22.83 17.92 -24.76
C LYS A 18 22.86 19.19 -23.92
N GLU A 19 23.75 20.15 -24.23
CA GLU A 19 23.77 21.48 -23.60
C GLU A 19 22.38 22.15 -23.60
N ALA A 20 21.53 21.81 -24.58
CA ALA A 20 20.14 22.24 -24.65
C ALA A 20 19.29 21.83 -23.44
N ASP A 21 19.49 20.63 -22.88
CA ASP A 21 18.70 20.13 -21.76
C ASP A 21 19.10 20.82 -20.43
N ILE A 22 20.37 21.22 -20.33
CA ILE A 22 20.92 22.02 -19.22
C ILE A 22 20.48 23.49 -19.33
N LEU A 23 20.35 24.03 -20.55
CA LEU A 23 19.83 25.38 -20.77
C LEU A 23 18.32 25.45 -20.50
N GLN A 24 17.57 24.41 -20.85
CA GLN A 24 16.16 24.27 -20.46
C GLN A 24 16.02 24.06 -18.94
N ALA A 25 17.01 23.44 -18.30
CA ALA A 25 17.09 23.38 -16.84
C ALA A 25 17.13 24.74 -16.17
N ALA A 26 17.68 25.78 -16.83
CA ALA A 26 17.79 27.13 -16.27
C ALA A 26 16.43 27.84 -16.14
N SER A 27 15.40 27.44 -16.89
CA SER A 27 14.07 28.05 -16.90
C SER A 27 12.99 27.28 -16.11
N VAL A 28 13.25 26.04 -15.69
CA VAL A 28 12.27 25.19 -14.95
C VAL A 28 12.56 25.16 -13.44
N SER A 29 11.54 25.12 -12.59
CA SER A 29 11.69 25.14 -11.12
C SER A 29 12.33 23.89 -10.52
N GLN A 30 12.30 22.78 -11.25
CA GLN A 30 12.79 21.47 -10.83
C GLN A 30 13.47 20.78 -12.01
N LEU A 31 14.56 20.08 -11.75
CA LEU A 31 15.28 19.26 -12.71
C LEU A 31 15.44 17.85 -12.17
N PHE A 32 15.19 16.84 -12.99
CA PHE A 32 15.25 15.45 -12.59
C PHE A 32 16.34 14.73 -13.39
N LEU A 33 17.36 14.24 -12.68
CA LEU A 33 18.42 13.43 -13.26
C LEU A 33 18.16 11.97 -12.91
N ILE A 34 17.84 11.19 -13.94
CA ILE A 34 17.61 9.75 -13.84
C ILE A 34 18.91 9.04 -14.23
N PHE A 35 19.34 8.09 -13.41
CA PHE A 35 20.43 7.19 -13.77
C PHE A 35 19.92 5.75 -13.74
N SER A 36 19.86 5.14 -14.92
CA SER A 36 19.44 3.76 -15.07
C SER A 36 20.68 2.91 -15.34
N GLN A 37 21.02 2.05 -14.40
CA GLN A 37 21.98 0.97 -14.66
C GLN A 37 21.19 -0.16 -15.33
N THR A 38 21.40 -0.35 -16.63
CA THR A 38 20.98 -1.56 -17.33
C THR A 38 22.03 -2.61 -17.06
N GLU A 39 21.80 -3.49 -16.08
CA GLU A 39 22.40 -4.82 -16.15
C GLU A 39 21.59 -5.59 -17.19
N GLU A 40 22.26 -6.03 -18.27
CA GLU A 40 21.67 -6.93 -19.24
C GLU A 40 21.13 -8.17 -18.51
N ASP A 41 19.92 -8.59 -18.87
CA ASP A 41 19.26 -9.75 -18.31
C ASP A 41 20.19 -10.99 -18.33
N GLU A 42 20.55 -11.52 -17.16
CA GLU A 42 21.27 -12.81 -17.02
C GLU A 42 20.36 -14.02 -17.36
N GLU A 43 19.72 -14.01 -18.53
CA GLU A 43 19.04 -15.19 -19.08
C GLU A 43 19.49 -15.44 -20.52
N GLU A 44 20.79 -15.54 -20.78
CA GLU A 44 21.36 -16.38 -21.86
C GLU A 44 22.90 -16.29 -21.86
N LYS A 45 23.57 -17.14 -21.07
CA LYS A 45 24.92 -17.67 -21.38
C LYS A 45 25.29 -18.78 -20.40
N SER A 46 24.90 -20.00 -20.76
CA SER A 46 25.62 -21.19 -20.32
C SER A 46 26.97 -21.26 -21.03
N ASP A 47 28.00 -21.53 -20.23
CA ASP A 47 29.33 -22.07 -20.55
C ASP A 47 30.49 -21.11 -20.85
N LEU A 48 31.38 -21.09 -19.84
CA LEU A 48 32.85 -21.06 -19.90
C LEU A 48 33.52 -19.82 -20.53
N SER A 49 34.04 -18.94 -19.67
CA SER A 49 35.47 -18.65 -19.48
C SER A 49 35.75 -17.19 -19.08
N GLU A 50 36.67 -17.08 -18.12
CA GLU A 50 37.59 -15.97 -17.83
C GLU A 50 37.05 -14.59 -17.44
N THR A 51 37.49 -14.20 -16.24
CA THR A 51 37.59 -12.84 -15.68
C THR A 51 37.75 -11.74 -16.74
N SER A 52 36.68 -10.99 -16.95
CA SER A 52 36.75 -9.61 -17.41
C SER A 52 35.77 -8.79 -16.57
N ASP A 53 36.29 -7.78 -15.87
CA ASP A 53 35.49 -6.71 -15.28
C ASP A 53 34.74 -6.02 -16.42
N THR A 54 33.52 -6.47 -16.70
CA THR A 54 32.60 -5.76 -17.59
C THR A 54 32.08 -4.55 -16.82
N ASP A 55 32.71 -3.39 -17.03
CA ASP A 55 32.21 -2.10 -16.55
C ASP A 55 30.74 -1.95 -17.00
N ALA A 56 29.81 -1.96 -16.04
CA ALA A 56 28.39 -1.80 -16.32
C ALA A 56 28.15 -0.46 -17.05
N GLU A 57 27.54 -0.50 -18.23
CA GLU A 57 27.27 0.69 -19.03
C GLU A 57 26.14 1.51 -18.36
N VAL A 58 26.51 2.60 -17.67
CA VAL A 58 25.57 3.46 -16.96
C VAL A 58 24.93 4.46 -17.92
N ASN A 59 23.63 4.30 -18.18
CA ASN A 59 22.86 5.21 -19.01
C ASN A 59 22.28 6.37 -18.17
N TYR A 60 22.61 7.61 -18.56
CA TYR A 60 22.09 8.83 -17.94
C TYR A 60 20.95 9.41 -18.78
N SER A 61 19.81 9.70 -18.16
CA SER A 61 18.71 10.41 -18.79
C SER A 61 18.29 11.62 -17.95
N LEU A 62 18.07 12.75 -18.61
CA LEU A 62 17.63 13.99 -17.97
C LEU A 62 16.17 14.26 -18.34
N SER A 63 15.34 14.50 -17.34
CA SER A 63 13.91 14.79 -17.49
C SER A 63 13.54 16.00 -16.63
N THR A 64 12.47 16.69 -17.01
CA THR A 64 11.83 17.72 -16.18
C THR A 64 10.74 17.15 -15.27
N ASP A 65 10.26 15.95 -15.56
CA ASP A 65 9.19 15.27 -14.82
C ASP A 65 9.75 14.08 -14.02
N VAL A 66 9.25 13.91 -12.79
CA VAL A 66 9.61 12.81 -11.90
C VAL A 66 8.85 11.55 -12.34
N HIS A 67 9.57 10.55 -12.82
CA HIS A 67 9.02 9.27 -13.22
C HIS A 67 9.65 8.12 -12.44
N PHE A 68 8.81 7.20 -11.98
CA PHE A 68 9.25 5.91 -11.47
C PHE A 68 9.12 4.87 -12.58
N THR A 69 10.23 4.21 -12.92
CA THR A 69 10.33 3.23 -14.01
C THR A 69 10.69 1.85 -13.48
N SER A 70 11.64 1.75 -12.54
CA SER A 70 12.05 0.48 -11.94
C SER A 70 12.67 0.68 -10.54
N THR A 71 12.60 -0.34 -9.69
CA THR A 71 13.26 -0.38 -8.38
C THR A 71 14.77 -0.52 -8.44
N ARG A 72 15.32 -0.95 -9.59
CA ARG A 72 16.78 -1.04 -9.85
C ARG A 72 17.37 0.27 -10.38
N MET A 73 16.52 1.27 -10.60
CA MET A 73 16.94 2.58 -11.05
C MET A 73 17.23 3.46 -9.84
N ALA A 74 18.21 4.31 -9.98
CA ALA A 74 18.53 5.30 -8.97
C ALA A 74 18.32 6.68 -9.60
N SER A 75 17.74 7.59 -8.82
CA SER A 75 17.20 8.84 -9.37
C SER A 75 17.56 10.00 -8.44
N VAL A 76 18.04 11.11 -8.97
CA VAL A 76 18.34 12.31 -8.19
C VAL A 76 17.49 13.48 -8.68
N VAL A 77 16.74 14.08 -7.76
CA VAL A 77 15.97 15.30 -8.02
C VAL A 77 16.77 16.50 -7.56
N PHE A 78 16.92 17.48 -8.45
CA PHE A 78 17.48 18.79 -8.18
C PHE A 78 16.37 19.84 -8.19
N VAL A 79 16.03 20.35 -7.02
CA VAL A 79 14.98 21.37 -6.84
C VAL A 79 15.63 22.73 -6.64
N LYS A 80 15.26 23.71 -7.47
CA LYS A 80 15.77 25.08 -7.29
C LYS A 80 15.15 25.76 -6.09
N ARG A 81 15.92 26.60 -5.40
CA ARG A 81 15.44 27.44 -4.29
C ARG A 81 14.89 28.79 -4.75
N GLY A 82 15.28 29.23 -5.94
CA GLY A 82 14.87 30.51 -6.53
C GLY A 82 14.58 30.37 -8.03
N PRO A 83 14.05 31.43 -8.66
CA PRO A 83 13.65 31.40 -10.07
C PRO A 83 14.84 31.24 -11.04
N ILE A 84 16.04 31.65 -10.63
CA ILE A 84 17.25 31.67 -11.45
C ILE A 84 18.42 31.08 -10.65
N VAL A 85 19.31 30.36 -11.33
CA VAL A 85 20.60 29.92 -10.80
C VAL A 85 21.67 30.92 -11.22
N ASP A 86 22.23 31.59 -10.23
CA ASP A 86 23.25 32.63 -10.34
C ASP A 86 24.65 32.00 -10.31
N ALA A 87 25.47 32.30 -11.32
CA ALA A 87 26.81 31.75 -11.46
C ALA A 87 27.80 32.28 -10.40
N GLU A 88 27.53 33.44 -9.80
CA GLU A 88 28.40 34.04 -8.78
C GLU A 88 28.17 33.46 -7.38
N LYS A 89 27.07 32.74 -7.17
CA LYS A 89 26.72 32.11 -5.89
C LYS A 89 27.00 30.62 -5.91
N SER A 90 27.27 30.04 -4.73
CA SER A 90 27.50 28.60 -4.64
C SER A 90 26.27 27.80 -5.07
N ILE A 91 26.47 26.74 -5.85
CA ILE A 91 25.39 25.84 -6.33
C ILE A 91 24.66 25.18 -5.14
N ALA A 92 25.41 24.79 -4.10
CA ALA A 92 24.85 24.22 -2.87
C ALA A 92 23.86 25.18 -2.16
N GLY A 93 24.03 26.49 -2.32
CA GLY A 93 23.09 27.48 -1.77
C GLY A 93 21.79 27.58 -2.55
N GLN A 94 21.78 27.15 -3.82
CA GLN A 94 20.73 27.44 -4.80
C GLN A 94 19.89 26.22 -5.19
N VAL A 95 20.38 25.02 -4.89
CA VAL A 95 19.74 23.75 -5.26
C VAL A 95 19.56 22.86 -4.03
N ARG A 96 18.44 22.16 -3.96
CA ARG A 96 18.18 21.07 -3.02
C ARG A 96 18.26 19.75 -3.78
N VAL A 97 18.90 18.77 -3.15
CA VAL A 97 19.09 17.45 -3.74
C VAL A 97 18.22 16.46 -2.97
N ILE A 98 17.42 15.67 -3.69
CA ILE A 98 16.63 14.57 -3.12
C ILE A 98 17.05 13.30 -3.85
N ASN A 99 17.50 12.31 -3.11
CA ASN A 99 17.90 11.02 -3.67
C ASN A 99 16.73 10.02 -3.64
N LEU A 100 16.27 9.58 -4.78
CA LEU A 100 15.23 8.58 -4.95
C LEU A 100 15.84 7.25 -5.44
N SER A 101 16.90 6.80 -4.76
CA SER A 101 17.56 5.51 -5.04
C SER A 101 17.28 4.48 -3.95
N ASP A 102 17.52 3.22 -4.27
CA ASP A 102 17.68 2.11 -3.34
C ASP A 102 16.44 1.81 -2.46
N GLY A 103 15.36 1.36 -3.09
CA GLY A 103 14.19 0.86 -2.37
C GLY A 103 12.88 1.00 -3.15
N SER A 104 11.79 0.51 -2.55
CA SER A 104 10.47 0.80 -3.09
C SER A 104 10.15 2.30 -2.94
N PRO A 105 9.36 2.92 -3.84
CA PRO A 105 8.96 4.32 -3.70
C PRO A 105 8.32 4.62 -2.35
N PHE A 106 7.51 3.69 -1.82
CA PHE A 106 6.89 3.83 -0.51
C PHE A 106 7.91 3.86 0.61
N GLU A 107 9.00 3.11 0.49
CA GLU A 107 10.06 3.07 1.48
C GLU A 107 10.93 4.31 1.48
N ILE A 108 11.33 4.75 0.30
CA ILE A 108 12.06 6.00 0.11
C ILE A 108 11.23 7.17 0.66
N LEU A 109 9.94 7.25 0.28
CA LEU A 109 9.05 8.30 0.75
C LEU A 109 8.82 8.24 2.26
N HIS A 110 8.60 7.05 2.83
CA HIS A 110 8.46 6.89 4.26
C HIS A 110 9.71 7.39 4.99
N ALA A 111 10.90 6.96 4.57
CA ALA A 111 12.17 7.39 5.18
C ALA A 111 12.34 8.92 5.13
N TYR A 112 11.97 9.59 4.03
CA TYR A 112 11.99 11.04 3.96
C TYR A 112 11.01 11.70 4.93
N VAL A 113 9.78 11.17 5.03
CA VAL A 113 8.75 11.73 5.91
C VAL A 113 9.11 11.50 7.37
N SER A 114 9.47 10.28 7.76
CA SER A 114 9.74 9.88 9.15
C SER A 114 11.03 10.49 9.68
N ASN A 115 12.10 10.52 8.87
CA ASN A 115 13.44 10.87 9.35
C ASN A 115 13.84 12.31 9.06
N ALA A 116 13.26 12.95 8.04
CA ALA A 116 13.60 14.33 7.68
C ALA A 116 12.45 15.30 7.92
N VAL A 117 11.28 15.06 7.33
CA VAL A 117 10.16 16.03 7.36
C VAL A 117 9.55 16.15 8.75
N SER A 118 9.18 15.03 9.37
CA SER A 118 8.50 14.99 10.69
C SER A 118 9.37 15.60 11.79
N PRO A 119 10.66 15.23 11.95
CA PRO A 119 11.53 15.84 12.97
C PRO A 119 11.83 17.32 12.71
N PHE A 120 12.03 17.70 11.44
CA PHE A 120 12.30 19.10 11.07
C PHE A 120 11.08 19.99 11.36
N PHE A 121 9.87 19.53 11.01
CA PHE A 121 8.64 20.25 11.30
C PHE A 121 8.42 20.42 12.80
N LYS A 122 8.59 19.35 13.59
CA LYS A 122 8.50 19.40 15.06
C LYS A 122 9.52 20.39 15.67
N SER A 123 10.77 20.36 15.19
CA SER A 123 11.81 21.30 15.63
C SER A 123 11.45 22.75 15.32
N TYR A 124 10.94 23.03 14.12
CA TYR A 124 10.50 24.36 13.71
C TYR A 124 9.31 24.87 14.55
N VAL A 125 8.30 24.03 14.78
CA VAL A 125 7.15 24.39 15.63
C VAL A 125 7.60 24.69 17.06
N LYS A 126 8.52 23.88 17.60
CA LYS A 126 9.12 24.09 18.93
C LYS A 126 9.93 25.39 19.01
N ALA A 127 10.73 25.70 18.00
CA ALA A 127 11.57 26.89 17.95
C ALA A 127 10.76 28.19 17.74
N THR A 128 9.64 28.11 17.03
CA THR A 128 8.80 29.29 16.72
C THR A 128 7.75 29.60 17.78
N GLY A 129 7.55 28.75 18.78
CA GLY A 129 6.61 28.98 19.90
C GLY A 129 5.15 29.14 19.46
N LYS A 130 4.80 28.73 18.24
CA LYS A 130 3.48 28.95 17.63
C LYS A 130 2.33 28.16 18.27
N VAL A 131 2.62 27.31 19.25
CA VAL A 131 1.62 26.49 19.95
C VAL A 131 0.78 27.31 20.93
N ASP A 132 1.28 28.45 21.43
CA ASP A 132 0.60 29.26 22.47
C ASP A 132 -0.15 30.50 21.93
N ARG A 133 -0.19 30.72 20.61
CA ARG A 133 -1.05 31.76 20.02
C ARG A 133 -2.38 31.15 19.64
N ASP A 134 -3.36 31.39 20.52
CA ASP A 134 -4.79 31.03 20.63
C ASP A 134 -5.67 30.95 19.34
N GLY A 135 -5.11 30.56 18.19
CA GLY A 135 -5.80 30.54 16.90
C GLY A 135 -5.10 29.80 15.76
N ASP A 136 -3.82 29.46 15.84
CA ASP A 136 -3.11 28.79 14.73
C ASP A 136 -3.22 27.25 14.80
N LYS A 137 -4.46 26.74 14.66
CA LYS A 137 -4.75 25.29 14.61
C LYS A 137 -4.12 24.58 13.40
N MET A 138 -3.52 25.34 12.47
CA MET A 138 -2.91 24.80 11.26
C MET A 138 -1.64 24.01 11.57
N ALA A 139 -0.78 24.47 12.48
CA ALA A 139 0.46 23.77 12.79
C ALA A 139 0.21 22.37 13.40
N PRO A 140 -0.64 22.21 14.44
CA PRO A 140 -1.05 20.90 14.92
C PRO A 140 -1.81 20.07 13.87
N SER A 141 -2.64 20.70 13.02
CA SER A 141 -3.33 20.00 11.94
C SER A 141 -2.39 19.45 10.88
N VAL A 142 -1.31 20.17 10.55
CA VAL A 142 -0.28 19.72 9.60
C VAL A 142 0.57 18.64 10.23
N GLU A 143 0.92 18.75 11.51
CA GLU A 143 1.60 17.69 12.25
C GLU A 143 0.79 16.39 12.21
N LYS A 144 -0.51 16.48 12.49
CA LYS A 144 -1.41 15.31 12.38
C LYS A 144 -1.42 14.72 10.97
N LYS A 145 -1.47 15.54 9.92
CA LYS A 145 -1.43 15.07 8.53
C LYS A 145 -0.09 14.43 8.15
N ILE A 146 1.02 14.92 8.69
CA ILE A 146 2.35 14.32 8.49
C ILE A 146 2.36 12.92 9.13
N VAL A 147 1.84 12.79 10.35
CA VAL A 147 1.71 11.48 11.02
C VAL A 147 0.75 10.55 10.26
N GLU A 148 -0.39 11.04 9.79
CA GLU A 148 -1.33 10.26 8.96
C GLU A 148 -0.68 9.80 7.65
N LEU A 149 0.14 10.64 7.00
CA LEU A 149 0.89 10.30 5.79
C LEU A 149 2.00 9.29 6.06
N GLU A 150 2.78 9.48 7.13
CA GLU A 150 3.82 8.54 7.57
C GLU A 150 3.22 7.15 7.79
N MET A 151 2.11 7.07 8.52
CA MET A 151 1.37 5.82 8.72
C MET A 151 0.80 5.24 7.42
N GLY A 152 0.33 6.08 6.49
CA GLY A 152 -0.16 5.66 5.18
C GLY A 152 0.94 5.05 4.30
N LEU A 153 2.12 5.68 4.26
CA LEU A 153 3.29 5.19 3.54
C LEU A 153 3.83 3.90 4.16
N LEU A 154 3.84 3.82 5.49
CA LEU A 154 4.22 2.61 6.22
C LEU A 154 3.31 1.43 5.87
N HIS A 155 1.99 1.64 5.81
CA HIS A 155 1.06 0.58 5.37
C HIS A 155 1.32 0.11 3.93
N LEU A 156 1.66 1.03 3.03
CA LEU A 156 1.96 0.71 1.63
C LEU A 156 3.31 -0.01 1.48
N GLN A 157 4.32 0.36 2.27
CA GLN A 157 5.57 -0.39 2.37
C GLN A 157 5.34 -1.83 2.86
N GLN A 158 4.38 -2.00 3.75
CA GLN A 158 4.12 -3.28 4.41
C GLN A 158 3.44 -4.32 3.52
N ASN A 159 3.09 -3.94 2.28
CA ASN A 159 2.68 -4.85 1.21
C ASN A 159 1.58 -5.85 1.63
N ILE A 160 0.55 -5.33 2.30
CA ILE A 160 -0.63 -6.12 2.68
C ILE A 160 -1.73 -5.82 1.68
N ASP A 161 -1.54 -6.29 0.45
CA ASP A 161 -2.52 -6.10 -0.61
C ASP A 161 -3.66 -7.11 -0.41
N ILE A 162 -4.66 -6.74 0.40
CA ILE A 162 -5.89 -7.52 0.49
C ILE A 162 -6.71 -7.22 -0.77
N PRO A 163 -6.98 -8.22 -1.63
CA PRO A 163 -7.69 -7.98 -2.88
C PRO A 163 -9.08 -7.36 -2.62
N ASP A 164 -9.42 -6.25 -3.29
CA ASP A 164 -10.78 -5.71 -3.22
C ASP A 164 -11.75 -6.61 -3.99
N VAL A 165 -12.72 -7.18 -3.29
CA VAL A 165 -13.72 -8.07 -3.88
C VAL A 165 -14.82 -7.25 -4.53
N SER A 166 -14.90 -7.30 -5.86
CA SER A 166 -16.01 -6.72 -6.62
C SER A 166 -17.00 -7.81 -7.04
N LEU A 167 -18.25 -7.69 -6.59
CA LEU A 167 -19.34 -8.59 -6.98
C LEU A 167 -20.00 -8.03 -8.24
N GLY A 168 -19.55 -8.47 -9.43
CA GLY A 168 -20.13 -8.06 -10.70
C GLY A 168 -21.58 -8.52 -10.82
N ILE A 169 -22.53 -7.58 -10.84
CA ILE A 169 -23.97 -7.84 -10.97
C ILE A 169 -24.37 -7.86 -12.44
N HIS A 170 -25.34 -8.72 -12.79
CA HIS A 170 -25.83 -8.79 -14.16
C HIS A 170 -26.62 -7.52 -14.55
N PRO A 171 -26.36 -6.89 -15.71
CA PRO A 171 -26.97 -5.60 -16.10
C PRO A 171 -28.51 -5.58 -16.07
N VAL A 172 -29.14 -6.71 -16.40
CA VAL A 172 -30.61 -6.84 -16.35
C VAL A 172 -31.16 -6.67 -14.93
N ILE A 173 -30.44 -7.17 -13.92
CA ILE A 173 -30.84 -7.00 -12.51
C ILE A 173 -30.68 -5.53 -12.11
N THR A 174 -29.54 -4.92 -12.42
CA THR A 174 -29.31 -3.49 -12.15
C THR A 174 -30.35 -2.59 -12.81
N THR A 175 -30.71 -2.88 -14.06
CA THR A 175 -31.74 -2.13 -14.80
C THR A 175 -33.12 -2.30 -14.16
N MET A 176 -33.45 -3.51 -13.71
CA MET A 176 -34.73 -3.78 -13.06
C MET A 176 -34.83 -3.08 -11.70
N ILE A 177 -33.74 -3.05 -10.93
CA ILE A 177 -33.68 -2.35 -9.64
C ILE A 177 -33.92 -0.85 -9.84
N ARG A 178 -33.22 -0.22 -10.80
CA ARG A 178 -33.42 1.19 -11.13
C ARG A 178 -34.87 1.50 -11.53
N LYS A 179 -35.46 0.67 -12.38
CA LYS A 179 -36.87 0.85 -12.79
C LYS A 179 -37.83 0.77 -11.61
N CYS A 180 -37.61 -0.16 -10.68
CA CYS A 180 -38.42 -0.28 -9.48
C CYS A 180 -38.21 0.90 -8.50
N GLU A 181 -36.98 1.41 -8.39
CA GLU A 181 -36.67 2.62 -7.63
C GLU A 181 -37.37 3.86 -8.19
N ASP A 182 -37.39 4.03 -9.52
CA ASP A 182 -38.12 5.11 -10.21
C ASP A 182 -39.64 5.03 -9.96
N GLU A 183 -40.16 3.81 -9.79
CA GLU A 183 -41.56 3.53 -9.45
C GLU A 183 -41.84 3.59 -7.93
N GLY A 184 -40.83 3.91 -7.11
CA GLY A 184 -40.95 4.02 -5.64
C GLY A 184 -41.22 2.69 -4.93
N ARG A 185 -40.91 1.56 -5.57
CA ARG A 185 -41.22 0.20 -5.07
C ARG A 185 -39.96 -0.66 -4.94
N LYS A 186 -40.00 -1.63 -4.02
CA LYS A 186 -38.94 -2.63 -3.93
C LYS A 186 -39.07 -3.66 -5.07
N PRO A 187 -37.97 -4.02 -5.75
CA PRO A 187 -37.97 -5.03 -6.79
C PRO A 187 -38.32 -6.40 -6.19
N LYS A 188 -39.16 -7.17 -6.90
CA LYS A 188 -39.58 -8.53 -6.54
C LYS A 188 -39.25 -9.50 -7.67
N VAL A 189 -39.16 -10.78 -7.35
CA VAL A 189 -38.88 -11.84 -8.35
C VAL A 189 -39.92 -11.87 -9.48
N ILE A 190 -41.17 -11.53 -9.18
CA ILE A 190 -42.29 -11.49 -10.15
C ILE A 190 -42.04 -10.46 -11.27
N ASP A 191 -41.26 -9.43 -11.00
CA ASP A 191 -40.96 -8.37 -11.95
C ASP A 191 -40.09 -8.83 -13.13
N PHE A 192 -39.43 -9.98 -12.98
CA PHE A 192 -38.62 -10.59 -14.02
C PHE A 192 -39.44 -11.46 -14.99
N ALA A 193 -40.71 -11.78 -14.65
CA ALA A 193 -41.67 -12.53 -15.49
C ALA A 193 -41.00 -13.71 -16.24
N ASP A 194 -41.11 -13.75 -17.57
CA ASP A 194 -40.57 -14.82 -18.43
C ASP A 194 -39.04 -14.99 -18.31
N LYS A 195 -38.31 -13.93 -17.95
CA LYS A 195 -36.85 -14.01 -17.75
C LYS A 195 -36.48 -14.79 -16.49
N ALA A 196 -37.36 -14.87 -15.49
CA ALA A 196 -37.13 -15.68 -14.30
C ALA A 196 -37.18 -17.19 -14.58
N GLU A 197 -37.76 -17.59 -15.72
CA GLU A 197 -37.85 -18.98 -16.17
C GLU A 197 -36.86 -19.29 -17.31
N ASP A 198 -36.25 -18.26 -17.90
CA ASP A 198 -35.25 -18.42 -18.95
C ASP A 198 -33.98 -19.12 -18.45
N SER A 199 -33.81 -20.36 -18.93
CA SER A 199 -32.65 -21.19 -18.60
C SER A 199 -31.31 -20.55 -18.94
N THR A 200 -31.23 -19.71 -19.99
CA THR A 200 -29.97 -19.07 -20.42
C THR A 200 -29.57 -17.94 -19.46
N PHE A 201 -30.54 -17.11 -19.07
CA PHE A 201 -30.37 -16.07 -18.07
C PHE A 201 -29.98 -16.65 -16.71
N LEU A 202 -30.71 -17.67 -16.24
CA LEU A 202 -30.42 -18.31 -14.96
C LEU A 202 -29.03 -18.99 -14.94
N ASN A 203 -28.57 -19.56 -16.06
CA ASN A 203 -27.20 -20.10 -16.20
C ASN A 203 -26.14 -19.00 -16.07
N THR A 204 -26.40 -17.83 -16.65
CA THR A 204 -25.50 -16.68 -16.56
C THR A 204 -25.40 -16.17 -15.11
N LEU A 205 -26.53 -16.05 -14.42
CA LEU A 205 -26.56 -15.68 -13.00
C LEU A 205 -25.83 -16.70 -12.11
N GLN A 206 -26.07 -18.00 -12.33
CA GLN A 206 -25.36 -19.06 -11.61
C GLN A 206 -23.84 -18.99 -11.82
N THR A 207 -23.39 -18.73 -13.04
CA THR A 207 -21.96 -18.54 -13.33
C THR A 207 -21.41 -17.30 -12.63
N GLY A 208 -22.18 -16.21 -12.56
CA GLY A 208 -21.84 -15.00 -11.81
C GLY A 208 -21.65 -15.28 -10.32
N VAL A 209 -22.61 -15.97 -9.69
CA VAL A 209 -22.52 -16.41 -8.29
C VAL A 209 -21.30 -17.30 -8.06
N GLY A 210 -21.01 -18.22 -8.98
CA GLY A 210 -19.79 -19.05 -8.91
C GLY A 210 -18.48 -18.24 -8.96
N ARG A 211 -18.46 -17.09 -9.64
CA ARG A 211 -17.32 -16.15 -9.59
C ARG A 211 -17.28 -15.41 -8.26
N TRP A 212 -18.42 -14.97 -7.73
CA TRP A 212 -18.50 -14.32 -6.42
C TRP A 212 -17.94 -15.21 -5.31
N ILE A 213 -18.28 -16.51 -5.31
CA ILE A 213 -17.72 -17.47 -4.34
C ILE A 213 -16.19 -17.49 -4.43
N ARG A 214 -15.63 -17.55 -5.63
CA ARG A 214 -14.17 -17.56 -5.84
C ARG A 214 -13.51 -16.27 -5.39
N GLU A 215 -14.08 -15.11 -5.70
CA GLU A 215 -13.54 -13.81 -5.25
C GLU A 215 -13.59 -13.68 -3.71
N ILE A 216 -14.68 -14.09 -3.07
CA ILE A 216 -14.78 -14.09 -1.60
C ILE A 216 -13.77 -15.08 -1.00
N GLN A 217 -13.61 -16.26 -1.59
CA GLN A 217 -12.65 -17.26 -1.15
C GLN A 217 -11.19 -16.79 -1.21
N LYS A 218 -10.82 -15.91 -2.14
CA LYS A 218 -9.47 -15.32 -2.20
C LYS A 218 -9.15 -14.54 -0.92
N VAL A 219 -10.14 -13.86 -0.34
CA VAL A 219 -9.97 -13.07 0.89
C VAL A 219 -10.18 -13.94 2.14
N THR A 220 -11.16 -14.84 2.16
CA THR A 220 -11.44 -15.68 3.35
C THR A 220 -10.39 -16.76 3.58
N LYS A 221 -9.66 -17.18 2.54
CA LYS A 221 -8.50 -18.08 2.64
C LYS A 221 -7.16 -17.33 2.66
N LEU A 222 -7.20 -16.00 2.68
CA LEU A 222 -5.98 -15.21 2.81
C LEU A 222 -5.42 -15.45 4.21
N ASP A 223 -4.27 -16.11 4.28
CA ASP A 223 -3.52 -16.28 5.51
C ASP A 223 -2.08 -15.83 5.29
N ARG A 224 -1.55 -15.16 6.30
CA ARG A 224 -0.18 -14.66 6.31
C ARG A 224 0.66 -15.59 7.17
N ASP A 225 1.85 -15.92 6.70
CA ASP A 225 2.82 -16.70 7.50
C ASP A 225 3.21 -15.90 8.75
N PRO A 226 2.90 -16.41 9.96
CA PRO A 226 3.23 -15.73 11.21
C PRO A 226 4.73 -15.62 11.46
N GLY A 227 5.55 -16.47 10.82
CA GLY A 227 7.01 -16.46 10.96
C GLY A 227 7.72 -15.44 10.07
N SER A 228 6.99 -14.81 9.14
CA SER A 228 7.55 -13.88 8.16
C SER A 228 7.13 -12.44 8.47
N GLY A 229 8.09 -11.51 8.40
CA GLY A 229 7.88 -10.08 8.56
C GLY A 229 7.79 -9.57 10.02
N THR A 230 7.28 -8.35 10.19
CA THR A 230 7.27 -7.63 11.47
C THR A 230 5.97 -7.81 12.24
N ALA A 231 6.01 -7.57 13.55
CA ALA A 231 4.80 -7.60 14.38
C ALA A 231 3.75 -6.56 13.94
N LEU A 232 4.19 -5.39 13.44
CA LEU A 232 3.29 -4.37 12.91
C LEU A 232 2.59 -4.84 11.62
N GLN A 233 3.27 -5.59 10.77
CA GLN A 233 2.67 -6.20 9.57
C GLN A 233 1.59 -7.22 9.94
N GLU A 234 1.83 -8.06 10.96
CA GLU A 234 0.83 -9.03 11.43
C GLU A 234 -0.41 -8.32 11.98
N ILE A 235 -0.23 -7.29 12.82
CA ILE A 235 -1.34 -6.49 13.36
C ILE A 235 -2.14 -5.82 12.24
N SER A 236 -1.44 -5.17 11.31
CA SER A 236 -2.06 -4.49 10.18
C SER A 236 -2.81 -5.46 9.26
N PHE A 237 -2.28 -6.66 9.06
CA PHE A 237 -2.95 -7.72 8.28
C PHE A 237 -4.31 -8.06 8.87
N TRP A 238 -4.37 -8.35 10.18
CA TRP A 238 -5.64 -8.70 10.82
C TRP A 238 -6.66 -7.56 10.80
N LEU A 239 -6.22 -6.32 11.03
CA LEU A 239 -7.08 -5.13 10.99
C LEU A 239 -7.58 -4.80 9.57
N ASN A 240 -6.74 -4.99 8.56
CA ASN A 240 -7.13 -4.85 7.16
C ASN A 240 -8.09 -5.97 6.73
N LEU A 241 -7.83 -7.21 7.16
CA LEU A 241 -8.66 -8.36 6.86
C LEU A 241 -10.04 -8.22 7.49
N GLU A 242 -10.13 -7.72 8.72
CA GLU A 242 -11.39 -7.38 9.39
C GLU A 242 -12.22 -6.41 8.54
N ARG A 243 -11.61 -5.28 8.14
CA ARG A 243 -12.27 -4.26 7.31
C ARG A 243 -12.72 -4.82 5.96
N ALA A 244 -11.88 -5.60 5.31
CA ALA A 244 -12.19 -6.20 4.02
C ALA A 244 -13.36 -7.21 4.12
N LEU A 245 -13.36 -8.07 5.14
CA LEU A 245 -14.43 -9.05 5.36
C LEU A 245 -15.77 -8.37 5.71
N ILE A 246 -15.75 -7.31 6.52
CA ILE A 246 -16.96 -6.51 6.82
C ILE A 246 -17.50 -5.88 5.53
N LYS A 247 -16.64 -5.27 4.71
CA LYS A 247 -17.05 -4.70 3.41
C LYS A 247 -17.64 -5.75 2.48
N ILE A 248 -17.09 -6.98 2.48
CA ILE A 248 -17.64 -8.11 1.71
C ILE A 248 -19.02 -8.51 2.27
N GLN A 249 -19.18 -8.53 3.59
CA GLN A 249 -20.47 -8.81 4.23
C GLN A 249 -21.54 -7.77 3.83
N GLU A 250 -21.21 -6.48 3.88
CA GLU A 250 -22.10 -5.40 3.44
C GLU A 250 -22.50 -5.57 1.96
N LYS A 251 -21.53 -5.88 1.08
CA LYS A 251 -21.83 -6.17 -0.33
C LYS A 251 -22.68 -7.42 -0.51
N ARG A 252 -22.52 -8.45 0.32
CA ARG A 252 -23.37 -9.65 0.30
C ARG A 252 -24.81 -9.34 0.73
N GLU A 253 -24.98 -8.44 1.68
CA GLU A 253 -26.28 -7.98 2.19
C GLU A 253 -26.94 -6.93 1.28
N SER A 254 -26.26 -6.48 0.22
CA SER A 254 -26.81 -5.56 -0.77
C SER A 254 -28.06 -6.12 -1.44
N LEU A 255 -28.97 -5.20 -1.80
CA LEU A 255 -30.23 -5.55 -2.46
C LEU A 255 -29.99 -6.28 -3.78
N GLU A 256 -28.96 -5.90 -4.54
CA GLU A 256 -28.69 -6.51 -5.85
C GLU A 256 -28.27 -7.97 -5.73
N VAL A 257 -27.40 -8.29 -4.76
CA VAL A 257 -26.95 -9.65 -4.50
C VAL A 257 -28.09 -10.49 -3.93
N ALA A 258 -28.83 -9.97 -2.96
CA ALA A 258 -29.99 -10.65 -2.38
C ALA A 258 -31.04 -10.99 -3.45
N LEU A 259 -31.39 -10.04 -4.31
CA LEU A 259 -32.35 -10.24 -5.39
C LEU A 259 -31.86 -11.28 -6.41
N THR A 260 -30.57 -11.28 -6.74
CA THR A 260 -29.98 -12.28 -7.63
C THR A 260 -30.13 -13.70 -7.08
N LEU A 261 -29.90 -13.88 -5.78
CA LEU A 261 -30.05 -15.17 -5.10
C LEU A 261 -31.52 -15.60 -5.01
N GLU A 262 -32.45 -14.66 -4.79
CA GLU A 262 -33.89 -14.94 -4.79
C GLU A 262 -34.40 -15.39 -6.17
N VAL A 263 -33.95 -14.74 -7.25
CA VAL A 263 -34.29 -15.15 -8.63
C VAL A 263 -33.78 -16.56 -8.92
N LEU A 264 -32.54 -16.89 -8.52
CA LEU A 264 -31.99 -18.24 -8.68
C LEU A 264 -32.77 -19.29 -7.86
N LYS A 265 -33.21 -18.93 -6.65
CA LYS A 265 -34.04 -19.79 -5.80
C LYS A 265 -35.40 -20.06 -6.43
N HIS A 266 -36.05 -19.05 -7.01
CA HIS A 266 -37.32 -19.19 -7.72
C HIS A 266 -37.17 -20.06 -8.98
N GLY A 267 -36.08 -19.89 -9.74
CA GLY A 267 -35.71 -20.71 -10.89
C GLY A 267 -35.27 -22.15 -10.55
N LYS A 268 -35.51 -22.62 -9.31
CA LYS A 268 -35.14 -23.97 -8.81
C LYS A 268 -33.64 -24.29 -8.84
N ARG A 269 -32.76 -23.29 -8.85
CA ARG A 269 -31.30 -23.46 -8.88
C ARG A 269 -30.67 -23.39 -7.49
N PHE A 270 -31.09 -24.30 -6.63
CA PHE A 270 -30.69 -24.31 -5.21
C PHE A 270 -29.19 -24.51 -4.98
N HIS A 271 -28.50 -25.22 -5.88
CA HIS A 271 -27.05 -25.44 -5.75
C HIS A 271 -26.26 -24.13 -5.69
N ALA A 272 -26.60 -23.14 -6.53
CA ALA A 272 -25.89 -21.86 -6.55
C ALA A 272 -26.09 -21.07 -5.26
N THR A 273 -27.31 -21.07 -4.72
CA THR A 273 -27.64 -20.35 -3.49
C THR A 273 -27.05 -21.02 -2.26
N VAL A 274 -27.14 -22.36 -2.17
CA VAL A 274 -26.58 -23.12 -1.06
C VAL A 274 -25.06 -23.00 -1.05
N SER A 275 -24.39 -23.18 -2.19
CA SER A 275 -22.93 -23.00 -2.29
C SER A 275 -22.48 -21.58 -1.97
N PHE A 276 -23.26 -20.55 -2.30
CA PHE A 276 -22.89 -19.18 -1.91
C PHE A 276 -22.95 -18.96 -0.39
N ASP A 277 -23.89 -19.60 0.30
CA ASP A 277 -24.01 -19.52 1.76
C ASP A 277 -22.98 -20.39 2.49
N THR A 278 -22.64 -21.57 1.96
CA THR A 278 -21.72 -22.52 2.62
C THR A 278 -20.26 -22.36 2.20
N ASP A 279 -20.00 -22.16 0.91
CA ASP A 279 -18.65 -22.35 0.34
C ASP A 279 -17.82 -21.06 0.37
N THR A 280 -18.41 -19.91 0.73
CA THR A 280 -17.67 -18.64 0.83
C THR A 280 -16.70 -18.61 2.02
N GLY A 281 -16.97 -19.36 3.09
CA GLY A 281 -16.16 -19.35 4.32
C GLY A 281 -16.22 -18.03 5.10
N LEU A 282 -17.03 -17.06 4.64
CA LEU A 282 -17.08 -15.69 5.18
C LEU A 282 -17.45 -15.66 6.66
N LYS A 283 -18.43 -16.46 7.07
CA LYS A 283 -18.87 -16.53 8.48
C LYS A 283 -17.78 -17.04 9.42
N GLN A 284 -17.00 -18.02 8.97
CA GLN A 284 -15.88 -18.55 9.77
C GLN A 284 -14.75 -17.53 9.84
N ALA A 285 -14.37 -16.93 8.71
CA ALA A 285 -13.33 -15.91 8.64
C ALA A 285 -13.68 -14.69 9.53
N LEU A 286 -14.91 -14.18 9.47
CA LEU A 286 -15.39 -13.10 10.33
C LEU A 286 -15.34 -13.47 11.82
N ALA A 287 -15.73 -14.69 12.18
CA ALA A 287 -15.66 -15.15 13.56
C ALA A 287 -14.21 -15.24 14.06
N THR A 288 -13.30 -15.77 13.25
CA THR A 288 -11.86 -15.85 13.57
C THR A 288 -11.25 -14.47 13.74
N VAL A 289 -11.54 -13.54 12.83
CA VAL A 289 -11.02 -12.17 12.90
C VAL A 289 -11.61 -11.42 14.08
N ALA A 290 -12.92 -11.57 14.36
CA ALA A 290 -13.55 -10.98 15.54
C ALA A 290 -12.97 -11.54 16.85
N ASP A 291 -12.62 -12.83 16.89
CA ASP A 291 -11.94 -13.46 18.03
C ASP A 291 -10.52 -12.89 18.24
N TYR A 292 -9.84 -12.44 17.16
CA TYR A 292 -8.45 -11.90 17.23
C TYR A 292 -8.41 -10.37 17.34
N SER A 293 -9.46 -9.66 16.91
CA SER A 293 -9.57 -8.20 16.90
C SER A 293 -9.24 -7.56 18.26
N PRO A 294 -9.69 -8.07 19.43
CA PRO A 294 -9.32 -7.49 20.72
C PRO A 294 -7.82 -7.47 21.01
N LEU A 295 -7.07 -8.43 20.45
CA LEU A 295 -5.62 -8.54 20.56
C LEU A 295 -4.90 -7.71 19.50
N MET A 296 -5.46 -7.53 18.31
CA MET A 296 -4.79 -6.78 17.24
C MET A 296 -5.10 -5.27 17.31
N LYS A 297 -6.26 -4.92 17.85
CA LYS A 297 -6.70 -3.52 17.97
C LYS A 297 -6.02 -2.81 19.13
N ASP A 298 -5.66 -1.54 18.87
CA ASP A 298 -5.00 -0.64 19.83
C ASP A 298 -3.74 -1.27 20.46
N PHE A 299 -2.96 -1.98 19.64
CA PHE A 299 -1.71 -2.61 20.11
C PHE A 299 -0.62 -1.54 20.28
N PRO A 300 0.02 -1.43 21.46
CA PRO A 300 0.95 -0.33 21.77
C PRO A 300 2.35 -0.60 21.21
N LEU A 301 2.46 -0.76 19.88
CA LEU A 301 3.73 -0.99 19.19
C LEU A 301 4.42 0.34 18.83
N ASP A 302 3.62 1.37 18.55
CA ASP A 302 4.10 2.70 18.17
C ASP A 302 4.97 3.33 19.26
N ASP A 303 4.64 3.10 20.54
CA ASP A 303 5.43 3.56 21.68
C ASP A 303 6.84 2.97 21.70
N LEU A 304 7.00 1.73 21.22
CA LEU A 304 8.30 1.07 21.12
C LEU A 304 9.10 1.60 19.93
N LEU A 305 8.46 1.78 18.77
CA LEU A 305 9.10 2.31 17.57
C LEU A 305 9.51 3.78 17.71
N ALA A 306 8.76 4.57 18.47
CA ALA A 306 9.04 5.98 18.70
C ALA A 306 9.99 6.24 19.89
N ALA A 307 10.38 5.22 20.64
CA ALA A 307 11.20 5.38 21.84
C ALA A 307 12.67 5.69 21.50
N THR A 308 13.14 6.88 21.86
CA THR A 308 14.56 7.28 21.75
C THR A 308 15.33 7.19 23.07
N GLU A 309 14.64 6.87 24.18
CA GLU A 309 15.18 6.84 25.55
C GLU A 309 14.94 5.46 26.16
N LEU A 310 15.92 4.96 26.93
CA LEU A 310 15.85 3.63 27.55
C LEU A 310 14.63 3.48 28.48
N ASP A 311 14.28 4.54 29.21
CA ASP A 311 13.11 4.56 30.08
C ASP A 311 11.79 4.43 29.31
N ARG A 312 11.70 5.02 28.12
CA ARG A 312 10.53 4.87 27.24
C ARG A 312 10.42 3.48 26.65
N ILE A 313 11.54 2.86 26.28
CA ILE A 313 11.57 1.46 25.84
C ILE A 313 11.02 0.54 26.93
N ARG A 314 11.47 0.73 28.19
CA ARG A 314 10.95 -0.04 29.34
C ARG A 314 9.44 0.11 29.50
N LEU A 315 8.91 1.34 29.39
CA LEU A 315 7.48 1.61 29.50
C LEU A 315 6.68 1.00 28.34
N ALA A 316 7.18 1.08 27.11
CA ALA A 316 6.56 0.47 25.93
C ALA A 316 6.49 -1.06 26.05
N ILE A 317 7.58 -1.71 26.48
CA ILE A 317 7.60 -3.16 26.74
C ILE A 317 6.57 -3.56 27.79
N LEU A 318 6.46 -2.80 28.89
CA LEU A 318 5.44 -3.05 29.92
C LEU A 318 4.02 -2.91 29.37
N ALA A 319 3.76 -1.88 28.55
CA ALA A 319 2.47 -1.67 27.89
C ALA A 319 2.13 -2.85 26.95
N ILE A 320 3.09 -3.31 26.15
CA ILE A 320 2.95 -4.47 25.27
C ILE A 320 2.61 -5.72 26.08
N PHE A 321 3.35 -6.04 27.15
CA PHE A 321 3.05 -7.22 27.96
C PHE A 321 1.70 -7.14 28.69
N MET A 322 1.28 -5.95 29.11
CA MET A 322 -0.07 -5.76 29.66
C MET A 322 -1.14 -6.01 28.59
N HIS A 323 -0.93 -5.55 27.35
CA HIS A 323 -1.85 -5.78 26.24
C HIS A 323 -1.92 -7.26 25.85
N LEU A 324 -0.78 -7.96 25.79
CA LEU A 324 -0.70 -9.40 25.48
C LEU A 324 -1.47 -10.30 26.47
N ARG A 325 -1.85 -9.80 27.67
CA ARG A 325 -2.76 -10.53 28.57
C ARG A 325 -4.12 -10.83 27.93
N LYS A 326 -4.53 -10.02 26.95
CA LYS A 326 -5.75 -10.24 26.15
C LYS A 326 -5.72 -11.54 25.36
N ILE A 327 -4.55 -12.15 25.11
CA ILE A 327 -4.42 -13.47 24.47
C ILE A 327 -5.31 -14.49 25.16
N ARG A 328 -5.43 -14.46 26.50
CA ARG A 328 -6.26 -15.40 27.26
C ARG A 328 -7.75 -15.36 26.89
N ASN A 329 -8.22 -14.20 26.44
CA ASN A 329 -9.62 -13.97 26.08
C ASN A 329 -9.87 -14.11 24.56
N THR A 330 -8.81 -14.30 23.78
CA THR A 330 -8.87 -14.51 22.33
C THR A 330 -8.50 -15.96 22.01
N LYS A 331 -9.01 -16.53 20.92
CA LYS A 331 -8.59 -17.87 20.47
C LYS A 331 -7.30 -17.85 19.64
N TYR A 332 -6.41 -16.89 19.93
CA TYR A 332 -5.21 -16.68 19.12
C TYR A 332 -4.24 -17.87 19.28
N PRO A 333 -3.77 -18.50 18.18
CA PRO A 333 -2.97 -19.71 18.28
C PRO A 333 -1.64 -19.47 18.99
N ILE A 334 -1.26 -20.37 19.91
CA ILE A 334 -0.05 -20.25 20.72
C ILE A 334 1.20 -20.12 19.85
N GLN A 335 1.30 -20.90 18.77
CA GLN A 335 2.42 -20.81 17.83
C GLN A 335 2.53 -19.44 17.16
N ARG A 336 1.40 -18.84 16.72
CA ARG A 336 1.39 -17.47 16.16
C ARG A 336 1.77 -16.43 17.23
N ALA A 337 1.31 -16.62 18.47
CA ALA A 337 1.67 -15.74 19.59
C ALA A 337 3.18 -15.74 19.85
N LEU A 338 3.82 -16.91 19.84
CA LEU A 338 5.27 -17.02 20.01
C LEU A 338 6.02 -16.31 18.87
N ARG A 339 5.57 -16.45 17.63
CA ARG A 339 6.17 -15.75 16.48
C ARG A 339 5.96 -14.24 16.54
N LEU A 340 4.80 -13.79 16.99
CA LEU A 340 4.54 -12.36 17.20
C LEU A 340 5.46 -11.79 18.28
N ILE A 341 5.68 -12.50 19.38
CA ILE A 341 6.64 -12.11 20.43
C ILE A 341 8.07 -12.11 19.89
N GLU A 342 8.45 -13.11 19.08
CA GLU A 342 9.75 -13.16 18.42
C GLU A 342 9.95 -11.95 17.49
N ALA A 343 8.92 -11.57 16.73
CA ALA A 343 8.95 -10.40 15.87
C ALA A 343 9.04 -9.09 16.66
N ILE A 344 8.39 -8.98 17.83
CA ILE A 344 8.55 -7.84 18.74
C ILE A 344 9.98 -7.77 19.29
N SER A 345 10.59 -8.91 19.62
CA SER A 345 11.96 -8.96 20.12
C SER A 345 13.03 -8.57 19.10
N ARG A 346 12.69 -8.54 17.80
CA ARG A 346 13.60 -8.09 16.72
C ARG A 346 13.58 -6.57 16.51
N ILE A 347 12.58 -5.88 17.07
CA ILE A 347 12.47 -4.43 17.12
C ILE A 347 13.38 -3.94 18.26
#